data_AF-A0A501P8M1-F1
#
_entry.id   AF-A0A501P8M1-F1
#
_cell.length_a   1.000
_cell.length_b   1.000
_cell.length_c   1.000
_cell.angle_alpha   90.00
_cell.angle_beta   90.00
_cell.angle_gamma   90.00
#
_symmetry.space_group_name_H-M   'P 1'
#
loop_
_entity.id
_entity.type
_entity.pdbx_description
1 polymer ?
#
loop_
_entity_poly.entity_id
_entity_poly.type
_entity_poly.pdbx_seq_one_letter_code
_entity_poly.pdbx_strand_id
1 'polypeptide(L)'
;MFRKNKLFFWTSEILLLTIIFYLWRQMGAIITPFVSVANTIMIPFLLGGFLYYLTNPIVNFLQKYFKINRIIGILLTLCTLVWGLVIGVVYLLPILINQLTSLIATSQTIYSRLQDLIVDLSTYPAFQNLDIQATIQQLNLSYVDILQNILNSVTNSVGSVLSALFSTVLIIIMTPVFLIYFLLDGNKFLPMLERTVLKRDKLHIAGLLKNLNATIARYISGVAIDAIIIGCLAFIGYSIIGLKYALVFAIFSGLANLIPYVGPSIGLIPMIIANVFTDPHRMLIAVVYMLIIQQVDGNILYPRIVGGVMKVHPITILVLLLLSSNIYGVIGMIVAVPTYSILKEISKFLSRLYENHKIMKERERELAK
;
A
#
# COMPACT_ATOMS: atom_id res chain seq x y z
N MET A 1 34.49 -11.77 49.63
CA MET A 1 34.40 -13.16 49.16
C MET A 1 33.48 -13.36 47.93
N PHE A 2 32.53 -12.46 47.63
CA PHE A 2 31.53 -12.65 46.55
C PHE A 2 31.95 -12.25 45.11
N ARG A 3 33.09 -11.56 44.92
CA ARG A 3 33.45 -10.93 43.63
C ARG A 3 33.96 -11.86 42.52
N LYS A 4 34.21 -13.15 42.79
CA LYS A 4 34.81 -14.09 41.82
C LYS A 4 33.90 -15.25 41.38
N ASN A 5 32.66 -15.32 41.87
CA ASN A 5 31.76 -16.42 41.52
C ASN A 5 30.94 -16.07 40.27
N LYS A 6 31.17 -16.77 39.15
CA LYS A 6 30.48 -16.52 37.86
C LYS A 6 28.97 -16.58 38.00
N LEU A 7 28.45 -17.46 38.85
CA LEU A 7 27.02 -17.57 39.12
C LEU A 7 26.45 -16.27 39.71
N PHE A 8 27.14 -15.65 40.67
CA PHE A 8 26.70 -14.40 41.30
C PHE A 8 26.68 -13.23 40.31
N PHE A 9 27.65 -13.19 39.38
CA PHE A 9 27.68 -12.20 38.30
C PHE A 9 26.47 -12.35 37.37
N TRP A 10 26.21 -13.56 36.88
CA TRP A 10 25.07 -13.82 35.99
C TRP A 10 23.72 -13.59 36.69
N THR A 11 23.57 -13.99 37.97
CA THR A 11 22.34 -13.70 38.71
C THR A 11 22.12 -12.22 38.93
N SER A 12 23.19 -11.44 39.18
CA SER A 12 23.11 -10.00 39.34
C SER A 12 22.72 -9.29 38.04
N GLU A 13 23.27 -9.71 36.90
CA GLU A 13 22.93 -9.16 35.58
C GLU A 13 21.48 -9.46 35.19
N ILE A 14 21.02 -10.71 35.38
CA ILE A 14 19.63 -11.09 35.11
C ILE A 14 18.68 -10.29 36.00
N LEU A 15 19.02 -10.09 37.28
CA LEU A 15 18.19 -9.35 38.22
C LEU A 15 18.16 -7.84 37.86
N LEU A 16 19.28 -7.27 37.42
CA LEU A 16 19.35 -5.91 36.87
C LEU A 16 18.48 -5.74 35.63
N LEU A 17 18.60 -6.65 34.64
CA LEU A 17 17.77 -6.63 33.43
C LEU A 17 16.29 -6.76 33.76
N THR A 18 15.93 -7.61 34.72
CA THR A 18 14.54 -7.80 35.16
C THR A 18 13.99 -6.54 35.84
N ILE A 19 14.79 -5.89 36.69
CA ILE A 19 14.42 -4.61 37.32
C ILE A 19 14.25 -3.51 36.28
N ILE A 20 15.17 -3.40 35.30
CA ILE A 20 15.06 -2.44 34.20
C ILE A 20 13.77 -2.67 33.41
N PHE A 21 13.45 -3.92 33.09
CA PHE A 21 12.23 -4.26 32.35
C PHE A 21 10.95 -3.97 33.17
N TYR A 22 10.97 -4.24 34.48
CA TYR A 22 9.87 -3.92 35.39
C TYR A 22 9.64 -2.41 35.51
N LEU A 23 10.71 -1.62 35.71
CA LEU A 23 10.65 -0.16 35.76
C LEU A 23 10.16 0.42 34.42
N TRP A 24 10.64 -0.10 33.29
CA TRP A 24 10.17 0.29 31.96
C TRP A 24 8.67 0.07 31.80
N ARG A 25 8.15 -1.09 32.22
CA ARG A 25 6.71 -1.39 32.19
C ARG A 25 5.92 -0.44 33.07
N GLN A 26 6.43 -0.08 34.25
CA GLN A 26 5.76 0.83 35.18
C GLN A 26 5.78 2.30 34.69
N MET A 27 6.84 2.71 33.99
CA MET A 27 6.90 3.98 33.26
C MET A 27 5.93 4.04 32.08
N GLY A 28 5.33 2.90 31.69
CA GLY A 28 4.29 2.82 30.67
C GLY A 28 3.16 3.83 30.88
N ALA A 29 2.73 4.08 32.13
CA ALA A 29 1.69 5.07 32.44
C ALA A 29 2.11 6.54 32.20
N ILE A 30 3.42 6.83 32.25
CA ILE A 30 3.98 8.16 31.95
C ILE A 30 4.27 8.28 30.44
N ILE A 31 4.63 7.18 29.79
CA ILE A 31 4.95 7.10 28.36
C ILE A 31 3.68 7.06 27.49
N THR A 32 2.58 6.47 27.98
CA THR A 32 1.30 6.34 27.26
C THR A 32 0.73 7.66 26.72
N PRO A 33 0.69 8.80 27.45
CA PRO A 33 0.24 10.06 26.89
C PRO A 33 1.14 10.57 25.76
N PHE A 34 2.47 10.46 25.89
CA PHE A 34 3.39 10.86 24.81
C PHE A 34 3.25 9.97 23.58
N VAL A 35 3.12 8.65 23.76
CA VAL A 35 2.90 7.71 22.66
C VAL A 35 1.54 7.94 22.01
N SER A 36 0.49 8.25 22.78
CA SER A 36 -0.84 8.57 22.25
C SER A 36 -0.83 9.85 21.41
N VAL A 37 -0.20 10.92 21.91
CA VAL A 37 -0.04 12.17 21.14
C VAL A 37 0.81 11.93 19.89
N ALA A 38 1.92 11.19 20.02
CA ALA A 38 2.75 10.85 18.87
C ALA A 38 1.95 10.07 17.82
N ASN A 39 1.18 9.04 18.20
CA ASN A 39 0.35 8.27 17.28
C ASN A 39 -0.75 9.14 16.63
N THR A 40 -1.34 10.06 17.39
CA THR A 40 -2.40 10.97 16.90
C THR A 40 -1.89 11.90 15.80
N ILE A 41 -0.63 12.36 15.89
CA ILE A 41 -0.01 13.24 14.90
C ILE A 41 0.67 12.44 13.77
N MET A 42 1.21 11.26 14.09
CA MET A 42 1.97 10.44 13.16
C MET A 42 1.13 9.99 11.97
N ILE A 43 -0.11 9.55 12.19
CA ILE A 43 -0.98 9.09 11.08
C ILE A 43 -1.26 10.22 10.07
N PRO A 44 -1.77 11.40 10.48
CA PRO A 44 -1.95 12.53 9.56
C PRO A 44 -0.65 12.97 8.87
N PHE A 45 0.47 12.93 9.58
CA PHE A 45 1.78 13.27 9.04
C PHE A 45 2.20 12.28 7.93
N LEU A 46 2.07 10.98 8.17
CA LEU A 46 2.38 9.93 7.19
C LEU A 46 1.44 9.99 5.98
N LEU A 47 0.14 10.20 6.20
CA LEU A 47 -0.83 10.39 5.12
C LEU A 47 -0.53 11.66 4.31
N GLY A 48 -0.21 12.77 4.96
CA GLY A 48 0.22 14.00 4.30
C GLY A 48 1.48 13.79 3.46
N GLY A 49 2.43 12.99 3.95
CA GLY A 49 3.65 12.63 3.24
C GLY A 49 3.38 11.74 2.02
N PHE A 50 2.51 10.73 2.17
CA PHE A 50 2.06 9.89 1.07
C PHE A 50 1.36 10.71 -0.02
N LEU A 51 0.40 11.56 0.37
CA LEU A 51 -0.30 12.46 -0.55
C LEU A 51 0.65 13.49 -1.18
N TYR A 52 1.67 13.95 -0.45
CA TYR A 52 2.70 14.83 -1.00
C TYR A 52 3.41 14.14 -2.16
N TYR A 53 3.92 12.92 -1.98
CA TYR A 53 4.59 12.21 -3.06
C TYR A 53 3.66 11.85 -4.23
N LEU A 54 2.39 11.61 -3.94
CA LEU A 54 1.36 11.38 -4.96
C LEU A 54 1.06 12.64 -5.80
N THR A 55 0.93 13.80 -5.16
CA THR A 55 0.42 15.04 -5.79
C THR A 55 1.52 16.00 -6.24
N ASN A 56 2.72 15.93 -5.66
CA ASN A 56 3.85 16.78 -6.03
C ASN A 56 4.24 16.68 -7.52
N PRO A 57 4.18 15.51 -8.20
CA PRO A 57 4.36 15.45 -9.66
C PRO A 57 3.36 16.32 -10.42
N ILE A 58 2.10 16.37 -9.97
CA ILE A 58 1.04 17.20 -10.57
C ILE A 58 1.37 18.68 -10.38
N VAL A 59 1.73 19.09 -9.16
CA VAL A 59 2.13 20.48 -8.88
C VAL A 59 3.34 20.90 -9.72
N ASN A 60 4.36 20.03 -9.82
CA ASN A 60 5.55 20.30 -10.64
C ASN A 60 5.22 20.35 -12.14
N PHE A 61 4.29 19.52 -12.62
CA PHE A 61 3.78 19.56 -13.98
C PHE A 61 3.07 20.88 -14.27
N LEU A 62 2.16 21.32 -13.39
CA LEU A 62 1.47 22.60 -13.49
C LEU A 62 2.46 23.78 -13.50
N GLN A 63 3.46 23.75 -12.62
CA GLN A 63 4.48 24.79 -12.55
C GLN A 63 5.38 24.81 -13.81
N LYS A 64 5.79 23.65 -14.31
CA LYS A 64 6.73 23.56 -15.44
C LYS A 64 6.07 23.86 -16.79
N TYR A 65 4.87 23.32 -17.04
CA TYR A 65 4.21 23.43 -18.34
C TYR A 65 3.31 24.67 -18.44
N PHE A 66 2.54 24.98 -17.39
CA PHE A 66 1.64 26.13 -17.39
C PHE A 66 2.29 27.39 -16.79
N LYS A 67 3.53 27.30 -16.29
CA LYS A 67 4.28 28.43 -15.68
C LYS A 67 3.54 29.12 -14.53
N ILE A 68 2.64 28.40 -13.85
CA ILE A 68 1.85 28.90 -12.74
C ILE A 68 2.73 29.00 -11.48
N ASN A 69 2.51 30.03 -10.64
CA ASN A 69 3.19 30.14 -9.35
C ASN A 69 2.87 28.93 -8.45
N ARG A 70 3.87 28.43 -7.72
CA ARG A 70 3.78 27.20 -6.92
C ARG A 70 2.57 27.20 -5.98
N ILE A 71 2.26 28.32 -5.32
CA ILE A 71 1.10 28.44 -4.42
C ILE A 71 -0.21 28.16 -5.16
N ILE A 72 -0.39 28.73 -6.35
CA ILE A 72 -1.59 28.52 -7.17
C ILE A 72 -1.64 27.07 -7.67
N GLY A 73 -0.49 26.50 -8.05
CA GLY A 73 -0.39 25.07 -8.42
C GLY A 73 -0.80 24.13 -7.28
N ILE A 74 -0.41 24.44 -6.04
CA ILE A 74 -0.81 23.71 -4.83
C ILE A 74 -2.32 23.83 -4.61
N LEU A 75 -2.87 25.05 -4.64
CA LEU A 75 -4.30 25.28 -4.46
C LEU A 75 -5.14 24.53 -5.52
N LEU A 76 -4.75 24.61 -6.79
CA LEU A 76 -5.41 23.88 -7.88
C LEU A 76 -5.36 22.37 -7.66
N THR A 77 -4.22 21.84 -7.20
CA THR A 77 -4.06 20.41 -6.94
C THR A 77 -4.92 19.96 -5.76
N LEU A 78 -5.00 20.75 -4.70
CA LEU A 78 -5.89 20.49 -3.56
C LEU A 78 -7.36 20.57 -3.94
N CYS A 79 -7.75 21.61 -4.70
CA CYS A 79 -9.10 21.71 -5.23
C CYS A 79 -9.45 20.50 -6.10
N THR A 80 -8.54 20.05 -6.96
CA THR A 80 -8.73 18.86 -7.80
C THR A 80 -8.88 17.59 -6.96
N LEU A 81 -8.09 17.43 -5.90
CA LEU A 81 -8.17 16.28 -4.99
C LEU A 81 -9.48 16.27 -4.22
N VAL A 82 -9.89 17.40 -3.63
CA VAL A 82 -11.15 17.53 -2.92
C VAL A 82 -12.34 17.33 -3.86
N TRP A 83 -12.29 17.92 -5.05
CA TRP A 83 -13.35 17.79 -6.05
C TRP A 83 -13.47 16.35 -6.56
N GLY A 84 -12.35 15.70 -6.85
CA GLY A 84 -12.32 14.28 -7.21
C GLY A 84 -12.84 13.37 -6.10
N LEU A 85 -12.52 13.68 -4.84
CA LEU A 85 -13.05 12.95 -3.68
C LEU A 85 -14.56 13.14 -3.55
N VAL A 86 -15.06 14.37 -3.64
CA VAL A 86 -16.50 14.68 -3.59
C VAL A 86 -17.24 13.96 -4.72
N ILE A 87 -16.73 13.99 -5.95
CA ILE A 87 -17.33 13.26 -7.06
C ILE A 87 -17.30 11.74 -6.82
N GLY A 88 -16.18 11.24 -6.32
CA GLY A 88 -16.03 9.83 -5.97
C GLY A 88 -17.08 9.38 -4.94
N VAL A 89 -17.28 10.17 -3.88
CA VAL A 89 -18.24 9.85 -2.82
C VAL A 89 -19.69 10.06 -3.25
N VAL A 90 -20.00 11.12 -4.01
CA VAL A 90 -21.39 11.46 -4.37
C VAL A 90 -21.90 10.63 -5.56
N TYR A 91 -21.05 10.34 -6.55
CA TYR A 91 -21.46 9.67 -7.79
C TYR A 91 -20.93 8.24 -7.90
N LEU A 92 -19.62 8.04 -7.78
CA LEU A 92 -19.03 6.72 -8.00
C LEU A 92 -19.42 5.74 -6.90
N LEU A 93 -19.51 6.20 -5.65
CA LEU A 93 -19.73 5.34 -4.50
C LEU A 93 -21.15 4.75 -4.45
N PRO A 94 -22.24 5.48 -4.71
CA PRO A 94 -23.58 4.87 -4.84
C PRO A 94 -23.64 3.86 -5.99
N ILE A 95 -23.01 4.16 -7.13
CA ILE A 95 -22.93 3.21 -8.25
C ILE A 95 -22.17 1.95 -7.82
N LEU A 96 -21.05 2.11 -7.13
CA LEU A 96 -20.25 1.00 -6.60
C LEU A 96 -21.07 0.13 -5.63
N ILE A 97 -21.75 0.74 -4.65
CA ILE A 97 -22.61 0.03 -3.70
C ILE A 97 -23.70 -0.73 -4.45
N ASN A 98 -24.41 -0.07 -5.39
CA ASN A 98 -25.48 -0.72 -6.15
C ASN A 98 -24.95 -1.89 -6.99
N GLN A 99 -23.80 -1.73 -7.66
CA GLN A 99 -23.17 -2.79 -8.44
C GLN A 99 -22.67 -3.93 -7.55
N LEU A 100 -22.07 -3.65 -6.39
CA LEU A 100 -21.61 -4.66 -5.42
C LEU A 100 -22.78 -5.43 -4.81
N THR A 101 -23.83 -4.75 -4.35
CA THR A 101 -25.04 -5.39 -3.82
C THR A 101 -25.70 -6.26 -4.88
N SER A 102 -25.80 -5.77 -6.13
CA SER A 102 -26.33 -6.56 -7.24
C SER A 102 -25.46 -7.77 -7.57
N LEU A 103 -24.14 -7.63 -7.50
CA LEU A 103 -23.19 -8.70 -7.72
C LEU A 103 -23.30 -9.78 -6.64
N ILE A 104 -23.41 -9.39 -5.38
CA ILE A 104 -23.63 -10.31 -4.24
C ILE A 104 -24.96 -11.06 -4.42
N ALA A 105 -26.04 -10.35 -4.72
CA ALA A 105 -27.36 -10.95 -4.94
C ALA A 105 -27.35 -11.96 -6.12
N THR A 106 -26.70 -11.59 -7.23
CA THR A 106 -26.56 -12.50 -8.39
C THR A 106 -25.71 -13.72 -8.03
N SER A 107 -24.67 -13.55 -7.22
CA SER A 107 -23.80 -14.65 -6.75
C SER A 107 -24.53 -15.65 -5.86
N GLN A 108 -25.49 -15.19 -5.05
CA GLN A 108 -26.36 -16.09 -4.26
C GLN A 108 -27.31 -16.91 -5.16
N THR A 109 -27.77 -16.36 -6.28
CA THR A 109 -28.55 -17.12 -7.27
C THR A 109 -27.70 -18.13 -8.06
N ILE A 110 -26.41 -17.85 -8.25
CA ILE A 110 -25.45 -18.81 -8.81
C ILE A 110 -25.29 -20.00 -7.85
N TYR A 111 -25.23 -19.75 -6.53
CA TYR A 111 -25.12 -20.80 -5.53
C TYR A 111 -26.30 -21.78 -5.59
N SER A 112 -27.54 -21.29 -5.71
CA SER A 112 -28.70 -22.17 -5.84
C SER A 112 -28.64 -23.01 -7.12
N ARG A 113 -28.20 -22.43 -8.25
CA ARG A 113 -28.01 -23.18 -9.51
C ARG A 113 -26.87 -24.20 -9.45
N LEU A 114 -25.79 -23.91 -8.73
CA LEU A 114 -24.72 -24.85 -8.47
C LEU A 114 -25.19 -26.00 -7.59
N GLN A 115 -26.01 -25.72 -6.59
CA GLN A 115 -26.65 -26.73 -5.76
C GLN A 115 -27.53 -27.66 -6.61
N ASP A 116 -28.34 -27.09 -7.51
CA ASP A 116 -29.18 -27.87 -8.43
C ASP A 116 -28.33 -28.75 -9.37
N LEU A 117 -27.27 -28.19 -9.98
CA LEU A 117 -26.34 -28.93 -10.84
C LEU A 117 -25.63 -30.06 -10.09
N ILE A 118 -25.19 -29.83 -8.85
CA ILE A 118 -24.50 -30.83 -8.07
C ILE A 118 -25.48 -31.91 -7.58
N VAL A 119 -26.72 -31.56 -7.26
CA VAL A 119 -27.80 -32.53 -6.99
C VAL A 119 -28.06 -33.39 -8.23
N ASP A 120 -28.15 -32.79 -9.42
CA ASP A 120 -28.29 -33.51 -10.69
C ASP A 120 -27.09 -34.45 -10.94
N LEU A 121 -25.86 -33.99 -10.67
CA LEU A 121 -24.65 -34.82 -10.78
C LEU A 121 -24.60 -35.93 -9.72
N SER A 122 -25.16 -35.74 -8.53
CA SER A 122 -25.24 -36.77 -7.47
C SER A 122 -26.09 -37.97 -7.88
N THR A 123 -26.99 -37.77 -8.84
CA THR A 123 -27.81 -38.82 -9.46
C THR A 123 -26.96 -39.78 -10.31
N TYR A 124 -25.76 -39.38 -10.74
CA TYR A 124 -24.85 -40.24 -11.49
C TYR A 124 -24.07 -41.18 -10.54
N PRO A 125 -23.96 -42.49 -10.87
CA PRO A 125 -23.31 -43.49 -10.02
C PRO A 125 -21.85 -43.16 -9.64
N ALA A 126 -21.16 -42.36 -10.46
CA ALA A 126 -19.78 -41.95 -10.24
C ALA A 126 -19.60 -40.95 -9.08
N PHE A 127 -20.66 -40.26 -8.65
CA PHE A 127 -20.59 -39.17 -7.67
C PHE A 127 -21.39 -39.45 -6.37
N GLN A 128 -22.00 -40.62 -6.22
CA GLN A 128 -22.82 -41.01 -5.06
C GLN A 128 -22.04 -41.11 -3.73
N ASN A 129 -20.72 -41.30 -3.79
CA ASN A 129 -19.87 -41.42 -2.58
C ASN A 129 -19.29 -40.10 -2.10
N LEU A 130 -19.56 -38.98 -2.77
CA LEU A 130 -19.11 -37.66 -2.33
C LEU A 130 -20.17 -37.07 -1.39
N ASP A 131 -19.73 -36.66 -0.19
CA ASP A 131 -20.56 -35.88 0.72
C ASP A 131 -20.72 -34.45 0.17
N ILE A 132 -21.63 -34.35 -0.78
CA ILE A 132 -21.94 -33.17 -1.56
C ILE A 132 -22.51 -32.08 -0.65
N GLN A 133 -23.27 -32.44 0.39
CA GLN A 133 -23.81 -31.50 1.37
C GLN A 133 -22.69 -30.84 2.19
N ALA A 134 -21.74 -31.64 2.71
CA ALA A 134 -20.58 -31.11 3.42
C ALA A 134 -19.68 -30.25 2.52
N THR A 135 -19.48 -30.67 1.27
CA THR A 135 -18.68 -29.93 0.28
C THR A 135 -19.36 -28.62 -0.12
N ILE A 136 -20.69 -28.59 -0.31
CA ILE A 136 -21.48 -27.40 -0.61
C ILE A 136 -21.49 -26.41 0.56
N GLN A 137 -21.62 -26.89 1.80
CA GLN A 137 -21.53 -26.03 2.99
C GLN A 137 -20.13 -25.45 3.20
N GLN A 138 -19.07 -26.20 2.88
CA GLN A 138 -17.69 -25.69 2.86
C GLN A 138 -17.42 -24.77 1.64
N LEU A 139 -18.14 -24.98 0.54
CA LEU A 139 -18.13 -24.15 -0.66
C LEU A 139 -19.00 -22.89 -0.53
N ASN A 140 -19.65 -22.61 0.61
CA ASN A 140 -20.26 -21.31 0.87
C ASN A 140 -19.17 -20.25 0.64
N LEU A 141 -19.20 -19.66 -0.55
CA LEU A 141 -17.99 -19.28 -1.26
C LEU A 141 -17.30 -18.19 -0.44
N SER A 142 -16.09 -18.45 0.03
CA SER A 142 -15.24 -17.46 0.72
C SER A 142 -15.20 -16.11 -0.02
N TYR A 143 -15.36 -16.12 -1.35
CA TYR A 143 -15.49 -14.92 -2.16
C TYR A 143 -16.77 -14.10 -1.93
N VAL A 144 -17.94 -14.72 -1.71
CA VAL A 144 -19.17 -13.99 -1.35
C VAL A 144 -18.98 -13.32 0.01
N ASP A 145 -18.34 -13.99 0.97
CA ASP A 145 -17.98 -13.38 2.25
C ASP A 145 -16.98 -12.25 2.07
N ILE A 146 -15.99 -12.37 1.18
CA ILE A 146 -15.07 -11.28 0.82
C ILE A 146 -15.86 -10.09 0.24
N LEU A 147 -16.78 -10.33 -0.69
CA LEU A 147 -17.61 -9.27 -1.27
C LEU A 147 -18.50 -8.61 -0.23
N GLN A 148 -19.12 -9.38 0.66
CA GLN A 148 -19.94 -8.87 1.76
C GLN A 148 -19.09 -8.07 2.75
N ASN A 149 -17.91 -8.55 3.11
CA ASN A 149 -16.97 -7.82 3.96
C ASN A 149 -16.53 -6.51 3.30
N ILE A 150 -16.32 -6.50 1.99
CA ILE A 150 -16.00 -5.27 1.25
C ILE A 150 -17.20 -4.33 1.21
N LEU A 151 -18.41 -4.84 0.93
CA LEU A 151 -19.64 -4.03 0.96
C LEU A 151 -19.87 -3.42 2.34
N ASN A 152 -19.74 -4.22 3.40
CA ASN A 152 -19.85 -3.78 4.79
C ASN A 152 -18.76 -2.77 5.11
N SER A 153 -17.52 -3.00 4.69
CA SER A 153 -16.42 -2.06 4.90
C SER A 153 -16.65 -0.74 4.18
N VAL A 154 -17.12 -0.75 2.93
CA VAL A 154 -17.45 0.46 2.16
C VAL A 154 -18.60 1.21 2.82
N THR A 155 -19.69 0.52 3.15
CA THR A 155 -20.90 1.12 3.75
C THR A 155 -20.62 1.66 5.16
N ASN A 156 -19.90 0.89 5.98
CA ASN A 156 -19.46 1.31 7.30
C ASN A 156 -18.42 2.44 7.20
N SER A 157 -17.52 2.42 6.21
CA SER A 157 -16.57 3.51 6.01
C SER A 157 -17.30 4.81 5.70
N VAL A 158 -18.34 4.80 4.87
CA VAL A 158 -19.16 5.98 4.60
C VAL A 158 -19.89 6.46 5.84
N GLY A 159 -20.58 5.56 6.56
CA GLY A 159 -21.23 5.89 7.83
C GLY A 159 -20.23 6.39 8.89
N SER A 160 -19.02 5.83 8.90
CA SER A 160 -17.93 6.23 9.77
C SER A 160 -17.34 7.57 9.36
N VAL A 161 -17.24 7.92 8.07
CA VAL A 161 -16.77 9.24 7.62
C VAL A 161 -17.75 10.32 8.08
N LEU A 162 -19.06 10.06 7.97
CA LEU A 162 -20.10 10.97 8.47
C LEU A 162 -20.07 11.12 10.01
N SER A 163 -19.86 10.03 10.76
CA SER A 163 -19.76 10.10 12.23
C SER A 163 -18.39 10.57 12.74
N ALA A 164 -17.33 10.34 11.97
CA ALA A 164 -15.95 10.75 12.23
C ALA A 164 -15.73 12.25 12.02
N LEU A 165 -16.65 12.96 11.37
CA LEU A 165 -16.71 14.43 11.41
C LEU A 165 -16.82 14.96 12.85
N PHE A 166 -17.13 14.12 13.84
CA PHE A 166 -17.13 14.48 15.27
C PHE A 166 -16.01 13.86 16.11
N SER A 167 -15.39 12.73 15.71
CA SER A 167 -14.39 12.00 16.53
C SER A 167 -12.99 11.88 15.90
N THR A 168 -12.84 12.02 14.59
CA THR A 168 -11.56 11.93 13.85
C THR A 168 -11.23 13.22 13.10
N VAL A 169 -11.76 14.34 13.61
CA VAL A 169 -11.56 15.70 13.09
C VAL A 169 -10.08 16.03 12.91
N LEU A 170 -9.23 15.58 13.85
CA LEU A 170 -7.80 15.84 13.80
C LEU A 170 -7.14 15.26 12.54
N ILE A 171 -7.49 14.05 12.09
CA ILE A 171 -6.85 13.47 10.90
C ILE A 171 -7.32 14.18 9.62
N ILE A 172 -8.63 14.45 9.52
CA ILE A 172 -9.22 15.12 8.36
C ILE A 172 -8.70 16.55 8.21
N ILE A 173 -8.45 17.27 9.30
CA ILE A 173 -7.92 18.63 9.27
C ILE A 173 -6.39 18.63 9.16
N MET A 174 -5.67 17.82 9.95
CA MET A 174 -4.21 17.84 9.98
C MET A 174 -3.58 17.28 8.71
N THR A 175 -4.21 16.29 8.05
CA THR A 175 -3.64 15.69 6.83
C THR A 175 -3.51 16.72 5.70
N PRO A 176 -4.56 17.49 5.32
CA PRO A 176 -4.43 18.59 4.37
C PRO A 176 -3.44 19.66 4.81
N VAL A 177 -3.37 19.98 6.11
CA VAL A 177 -2.42 20.95 6.64
C VAL A 177 -0.99 20.46 6.41
N PHE A 178 -0.64 19.23 6.82
CA PHE A 178 0.67 18.65 6.55
C PHE A 178 0.97 18.57 5.05
N LEU A 179 -0.01 18.19 4.23
CA LEU A 179 0.13 18.15 2.78
C LEU A 179 0.49 19.53 2.21
N ILE A 180 -0.21 20.60 2.62
CA ILE A 180 0.09 21.98 2.21
C ILE A 180 1.53 22.35 2.57
N TYR A 181 1.94 22.10 3.82
CA TYR A 181 3.29 22.43 4.27
C TYR A 181 4.36 21.61 3.54
N PHE A 182 4.15 20.32 3.30
CA PHE A 182 5.08 19.51 2.51
C PHE A 182 5.16 19.97 1.06
N LEU A 183 4.03 20.33 0.44
CA LEU A 183 4.02 20.86 -0.92
C LEU A 183 4.68 22.24 -1.01
N LEU A 184 4.54 23.08 0.01
CA LEU A 184 5.13 24.43 0.03
C LEU A 184 6.65 24.38 0.30
N ASP A 185 7.06 23.63 1.33
CA ASP A 185 8.40 23.68 1.90
C ASP A 185 9.22 22.40 1.72
N GLY A 186 8.67 21.34 1.12
CA GLY A 186 9.38 20.07 0.93
C GLY A 186 10.72 20.21 0.21
N ASN A 187 10.83 21.17 -0.71
CA ASN A 187 12.09 21.44 -1.43
C ASN A 187 13.10 22.24 -0.60
N LYS A 188 12.68 22.88 0.49
CA LYS A 188 13.52 23.73 1.35
C LYS A 188 14.09 22.96 2.55
N PHE A 189 13.49 21.84 2.92
CA PHE A 189 13.87 21.07 4.11
C PHE A 189 15.32 20.56 4.06
N LEU A 190 15.73 19.93 2.96
CA LEU A 190 17.11 19.43 2.82
C LEU A 190 18.15 20.57 2.80
N PRO A 191 17.97 21.67 2.02
CA PRO A 191 18.85 22.84 2.11
C PRO A 191 18.90 23.49 3.51
N MET A 192 17.80 23.48 4.25
CA MET A 192 17.77 23.97 5.63
C MET A 192 18.67 23.12 6.54
N LEU A 193 18.54 21.79 6.44
CA LEU A 193 19.39 20.85 7.18
C LEU A 193 20.86 21.00 6.80
N GLU A 194 21.19 21.10 5.52
CA GLU A 194 22.56 21.35 5.02
C GLU A 194 23.18 22.60 5.62
N ARG A 195 22.40 23.67 5.82
CA ARG A 195 22.89 24.94 6.39
C ARG A 195 22.99 24.93 7.91
N THR A 196 22.18 24.11 8.60
CA THR A 196 22.08 24.11 10.07
C THR A 196 22.77 22.90 10.70
N VAL A 197 22.17 21.71 10.56
CA VAL A 197 22.59 20.47 11.24
C VAL A 197 23.72 19.77 10.48
N LEU A 198 23.64 19.71 9.15
CA LEU A 198 24.56 19.00 8.26
C LEU A 198 25.69 19.91 7.71
N LYS A 199 25.97 21.03 8.39
CA LYS A 199 27.00 22.00 7.96
C LYS A 199 28.41 21.39 7.84
N ARG A 200 28.67 20.30 8.55
CA ARG A 200 29.93 19.53 8.52
C ARG A 200 29.67 18.06 8.15
N ASP A 201 28.89 17.82 7.11
CA ASP A 201 28.50 16.48 6.66
C ASP A 201 29.65 15.68 6.03
N LYS A 202 30.64 15.32 6.85
CA LYS A 202 31.77 14.47 6.45
C LYS A 202 31.31 13.07 6.01
N LEU A 203 30.13 12.65 6.46
CA LEU A 203 29.58 11.32 6.20
C LEU A 203 28.66 11.27 4.98
N HIS A 204 28.39 12.40 4.32
CA HIS A 204 27.49 12.49 3.15
C HIS A 204 26.03 12.07 3.43
N ILE A 205 25.53 12.35 4.64
CA ILE A 205 24.13 12.12 5.06
C ILE A 205 23.14 12.90 4.16
N ALA A 206 23.48 14.10 3.71
CA ALA A 206 22.64 14.87 2.79
C ALA A 206 22.39 14.11 1.47
N GLY A 207 23.43 13.40 0.98
CA GLY A 207 23.32 12.51 -0.17
C GLY A 207 22.38 11.34 0.07
N LEU A 208 22.45 10.70 1.25
CA LEU A 208 21.52 9.65 1.65
C LEU A 208 20.07 10.17 1.66
N LEU A 209 19.81 11.31 2.33
CA LEU A 209 18.48 11.90 2.40
C LEU A 209 17.90 12.22 1.01
N LYS A 210 18.74 12.74 0.10
CA LYS A 210 18.35 12.99 -1.29
C LYS A 210 17.98 11.70 -2.02
N ASN A 211 18.75 10.63 -1.85
CA ASN A 211 18.48 9.32 -2.45
C ASN A 211 17.20 8.69 -1.88
N LEU A 212 17.00 8.77 -0.56
CA LEU A 212 15.79 8.28 0.10
C LEU A 212 14.55 9.02 -0.42
N ASN A 213 14.58 10.35 -0.46
CA ASN A 213 13.49 11.17 -0.98
C ASN A 213 13.17 10.82 -2.45
N ALA A 214 14.19 10.68 -3.30
CA ALA A 214 14.00 10.31 -4.70
C ALA A 214 13.43 8.89 -4.86
N THR A 215 13.83 7.96 -3.99
CA THR A 215 13.36 6.57 -3.97
C THR A 215 11.88 6.50 -3.61
N ILE A 216 11.49 7.15 -2.51
CA ILE A 216 10.10 7.20 -2.04
C ILE A 216 9.22 7.92 -3.05
N ALA A 217 9.65 9.08 -3.54
CA ALA A 217 8.89 9.87 -4.51
C ALA A 217 8.56 9.07 -5.76
N ARG A 218 9.58 8.45 -6.38
CA ARG A 218 9.40 7.67 -7.60
C ARG A 218 8.57 6.40 -7.39
N TYR A 219 8.70 5.73 -6.24
CA TYR A 219 7.88 4.56 -5.93
C TYR A 219 6.41 4.93 -5.76
N ILE A 220 6.09 5.86 -4.85
CA ILE A 220 4.71 6.21 -4.51
C ILE A 220 4.01 6.82 -5.73
N SER A 221 4.63 7.80 -6.39
CA SER A 221 4.05 8.40 -7.60
C SER A 221 3.95 7.39 -8.74
N GLY A 222 4.96 6.55 -8.92
CA GLY A 222 4.99 5.56 -9.99
C GLY A 222 3.86 4.53 -9.84
N VAL A 223 3.77 3.89 -8.68
CA VAL A 223 2.72 2.88 -8.38
C VAL A 223 1.31 3.48 -8.48
N ALA A 224 1.13 4.74 -8.06
CA ALA A 224 -0.17 5.38 -8.16
C ALA A 224 -0.56 5.72 -9.61
N ILE A 225 0.38 6.24 -10.41
CA ILE A 225 0.15 6.49 -11.85
C ILE A 225 -0.17 5.17 -12.56
N ASP A 226 0.59 4.12 -12.24
CA ASP A 226 0.41 2.78 -12.78
C ASP A 226 -0.98 2.21 -12.47
N ALA A 227 -1.40 2.25 -11.20
CA ALA A 227 -2.72 1.84 -10.76
C ALA A 227 -3.87 2.61 -11.44
N ILE A 228 -3.70 3.92 -11.67
CA ILE A 228 -4.69 4.73 -12.41
C ILE A 228 -4.75 4.28 -13.87
N ILE A 229 -3.61 4.07 -14.53
CA ILE A 229 -3.56 3.62 -15.92
C ILE A 229 -4.26 2.26 -16.06
N ILE A 230 -3.93 1.30 -15.19
CA ILE A 230 -4.53 -0.04 -15.21
C ILE A 230 -6.03 0.02 -14.89
N GLY A 231 -6.45 0.83 -13.91
CA GLY A 231 -7.86 1.05 -13.63
C GLY A 231 -8.62 1.62 -14.83
N CYS A 232 -8.06 2.62 -15.52
CA CYS A 232 -8.67 3.20 -16.71
C CYS A 232 -8.73 2.21 -17.88
N LEU A 233 -7.65 1.48 -18.16
CA LEU A 233 -7.60 0.47 -19.22
C LEU A 233 -8.57 -0.68 -18.94
N ALA A 234 -8.68 -1.11 -17.68
CA ALA A 234 -9.66 -2.09 -17.25
C ALA A 234 -11.09 -1.57 -17.46
N PHE A 235 -11.38 -0.33 -17.06
CA PHE A 235 -12.69 0.28 -17.22
C PHE A 235 -13.12 0.36 -18.70
N ILE A 236 -12.22 0.85 -19.55
CA ILE A 236 -12.46 0.97 -20.99
C ILE A 236 -12.71 -0.41 -21.60
N GLY A 237 -11.83 -1.38 -21.32
CA GLY A 237 -11.93 -2.73 -21.87
C GLY A 237 -13.20 -3.45 -21.42
N TYR A 238 -13.46 -3.47 -20.12
CA TYR A 238 -14.66 -4.12 -19.57
C TYR A 238 -15.96 -3.45 -20.06
N SER A 239 -15.95 -2.13 -20.25
CA SER A 239 -17.11 -1.41 -20.80
C SER A 239 -17.34 -1.73 -22.27
N ILE A 240 -16.28 -1.80 -23.10
CA ILE A 240 -16.37 -2.17 -24.52
C ILE A 240 -16.86 -3.62 -24.68
N ILE A 241 -16.38 -4.53 -23.82
CA ILE A 241 -16.83 -5.93 -23.79
C ILE A 241 -18.30 -6.06 -23.33
N GLY A 242 -18.83 -5.02 -22.68
CA GLY A 242 -20.21 -4.99 -22.20
C GLY A 242 -20.42 -5.76 -20.90
N LEU A 243 -19.43 -5.76 -20.00
CA LEU A 243 -19.59 -6.34 -18.66
C LEU A 243 -20.47 -5.44 -17.79
N LYS A 244 -21.51 -6.02 -17.17
CA LYS A 244 -22.51 -5.30 -16.37
C LYS A 244 -21.92 -4.50 -15.20
N TYR A 245 -20.84 -5.00 -14.59
CA TYR A 245 -20.18 -4.40 -13.44
C TYR A 245 -18.75 -3.91 -13.77
N ALA A 246 -18.54 -3.43 -15.00
CA ALA A 246 -17.24 -2.98 -15.51
C ALA A 246 -16.52 -1.99 -14.57
N LEU A 247 -17.24 -1.04 -13.98
CA LEU A 247 -16.68 -0.05 -13.06
C LEU A 247 -16.15 -0.70 -11.77
N VAL A 248 -16.92 -1.59 -11.14
CA VAL A 248 -16.47 -2.34 -9.95
C VAL A 248 -15.19 -3.11 -10.27
N PHE A 249 -15.19 -3.89 -11.36
CA PHE A 249 -14.04 -4.70 -11.73
C PHE A 249 -12.80 -3.85 -12.03
N ALA A 250 -12.98 -2.71 -12.67
CA ALA A 250 -11.90 -1.79 -12.99
C ALA A 250 -11.30 -1.13 -11.74
N ILE A 251 -12.15 -0.70 -10.79
CA ILE A 251 -11.68 -0.15 -9.50
C ILE A 251 -10.92 -1.22 -8.72
N PHE A 252 -11.44 -2.45 -8.66
CA PHE A 252 -10.72 -3.57 -8.03
C PHE A 252 -9.38 -3.84 -8.73
N SER A 253 -9.34 -3.84 -10.06
CA SER A 253 -8.12 -4.07 -10.83
C SER A 253 -7.08 -2.97 -10.54
N GLY A 254 -7.48 -1.70 -10.56
CA GLY A 254 -6.59 -0.58 -10.25
C GLY A 254 -6.09 -0.59 -8.79
N LEU A 255 -6.98 -0.82 -7.83
CA LEU A 255 -6.61 -0.90 -6.41
C LEU A 255 -5.70 -2.09 -6.11
N ALA A 256 -6.00 -3.26 -6.66
CA ALA A 256 -5.17 -4.43 -6.50
C ALA A 256 -3.77 -4.18 -7.09
N ASN A 257 -3.68 -3.46 -8.20
CA ASN A 257 -2.40 -3.11 -8.85
C ASN A 257 -1.45 -2.25 -7.97
N LEU A 258 -1.93 -1.69 -6.85
CA LEU A 258 -1.05 -1.07 -5.85
C LEU A 258 -0.12 -2.08 -5.17
N ILE A 259 -0.45 -3.38 -5.22
CA ILE A 259 0.33 -4.49 -4.68
C ILE A 259 1.16 -5.10 -5.82
N PRO A 260 2.50 -4.95 -5.82
CA PRO A 260 3.35 -5.43 -6.90
C PRO A 260 3.27 -6.96 -7.08
N TYR A 261 3.35 -7.43 -8.34
CA TYR A 261 3.32 -8.85 -8.77
C TYR A 261 2.03 -9.63 -8.48
N VAL A 262 1.40 -9.42 -7.33
CA VAL A 262 0.20 -10.15 -6.89
C VAL A 262 -1.08 -9.41 -7.28
N GLY A 263 -1.03 -8.08 -7.27
CA GLY A 263 -2.12 -7.18 -7.60
C GLY A 263 -2.84 -7.49 -8.91
N PRO A 264 -2.13 -7.61 -10.04
CA PRO A 264 -2.74 -7.94 -11.32
C PRO A 264 -3.58 -9.22 -11.28
N SER A 265 -3.10 -10.27 -10.59
CA SER A 265 -3.82 -11.53 -10.46
C SER A 265 -5.06 -11.38 -9.57
N ILE A 266 -4.92 -10.70 -8.42
CA ILE A 266 -6.03 -10.44 -7.51
C ILE A 266 -7.13 -9.60 -8.18
N GLY A 267 -6.74 -8.61 -8.98
CA GLY A 267 -7.65 -7.70 -9.67
C GLY A 267 -8.62 -8.39 -10.63
N LEU A 268 -8.24 -9.55 -11.19
CA LEU A 268 -9.08 -10.33 -12.11
C LEU A 268 -10.13 -11.18 -11.39
N ILE A 269 -9.85 -11.59 -10.15
CA ILE A 269 -10.69 -12.56 -9.42
C ILE A 269 -12.15 -12.12 -9.38
N PRO A 270 -12.49 -10.86 -9.02
CA PRO A 270 -13.89 -10.46 -8.93
C PRO A 270 -14.63 -10.52 -10.28
N MET A 271 -13.93 -10.17 -11.36
CA MET A 271 -14.48 -10.20 -12.72
C MET A 271 -14.74 -11.63 -13.18
N ILE A 272 -13.79 -12.54 -12.95
CA ILE A 272 -13.91 -13.94 -13.36
C ILE A 272 -15.09 -14.60 -12.63
N ILE A 273 -15.13 -14.51 -11.30
CA ILE A 273 -16.16 -15.19 -10.50
C ILE A 273 -17.56 -14.65 -10.84
N ALA A 274 -17.69 -13.34 -11.07
CA ALA A 274 -18.96 -12.72 -11.42
C ALA A 274 -19.53 -13.18 -12.78
N ASN A 275 -18.65 -13.49 -13.74
CA ASN A 275 -19.05 -13.72 -15.12
C ASN A 275 -18.94 -15.17 -15.56
N VAL A 276 -18.23 -16.03 -14.81
CA VAL A 276 -18.02 -17.45 -15.17
C VAL A 276 -19.31 -18.25 -15.31
N PHE A 277 -20.37 -17.88 -14.58
CA PHE A 277 -21.68 -18.56 -14.66
C PHE A 277 -22.76 -17.76 -15.38
N THR A 278 -22.54 -16.46 -15.64
CA THR A 278 -23.55 -15.58 -16.25
C THR A 278 -23.28 -15.35 -17.73
N ASP A 279 -22.03 -15.08 -18.09
CA ASP A 279 -21.59 -14.91 -19.48
C ASP A 279 -20.11 -15.36 -19.61
N PRO A 280 -19.88 -16.70 -19.69
CA PRO A 280 -18.53 -17.26 -19.77
C PRO A 280 -17.76 -16.80 -21.01
N HIS A 281 -18.47 -16.46 -22.10
CA HIS A 281 -17.86 -15.99 -23.34
C HIS A 281 -17.28 -14.57 -23.16
N ARG A 282 -18.06 -13.63 -22.63
CA ARG A 282 -17.55 -12.28 -22.31
C ARG A 282 -16.46 -12.32 -21.24
N MET A 283 -16.59 -13.21 -20.26
CA MET A 283 -15.54 -13.46 -19.27
C MET A 283 -14.22 -13.87 -19.94
N LEU A 284 -14.25 -14.85 -20.86
CA LEU A 284 -13.04 -15.32 -21.54
C LEU A 284 -12.38 -14.18 -22.33
N ILE A 285 -13.16 -13.40 -23.06
CA ILE A 285 -12.67 -12.21 -23.80
C ILE A 285 -12.03 -11.21 -22.83
N ALA A 286 -12.68 -10.95 -21.69
CA ALA A 286 -12.17 -10.03 -20.68
C ALA A 286 -10.87 -10.53 -20.01
N VAL A 287 -10.73 -11.82 -19.78
CA VAL A 287 -9.48 -12.43 -19.28
C VAL A 287 -8.37 -12.25 -20.30
N VAL A 288 -8.60 -12.60 -21.57
CA VAL A 288 -7.60 -12.43 -22.63
C VAL A 288 -7.20 -10.96 -22.77
N TYR A 289 -8.18 -10.05 -22.78
CA TYR A 289 -7.93 -8.62 -22.82
C TYR A 289 -7.02 -8.18 -21.66
N MET A 290 -7.36 -8.54 -20.42
CA MET A 290 -6.55 -8.12 -19.29
C MET A 290 -5.20 -8.80 -19.22
N LEU A 291 -5.05 -10.04 -19.67
CA LEU A 291 -3.73 -10.67 -19.78
C LEU A 291 -2.85 -9.88 -20.75
N ILE A 292 -3.39 -9.40 -21.88
CA ILE A 292 -2.64 -8.52 -22.79
C ILE A 292 -2.25 -7.23 -22.08
N ILE A 293 -3.18 -6.58 -21.37
CA ILE A 293 -2.87 -5.35 -20.61
C ILE A 293 -1.80 -5.61 -19.54
N GLN A 294 -1.85 -6.74 -18.82
CA GLN A 294 -0.87 -7.11 -17.80
C GLN A 294 0.51 -7.41 -18.40
N GLN A 295 0.57 -8.01 -19.58
CA GLN A 295 1.83 -8.19 -20.30
C GLN A 295 2.42 -6.86 -20.75
N VAL A 296 1.59 -5.94 -21.24
CA VAL A 296 2.00 -4.58 -21.60
C VAL A 296 2.47 -3.82 -20.35
N ASP A 297 1.76 -4.02 -19.23
CA ASP A 297 2.08 -3.42 -17.96
C ASP A 297 3.46 -3.86 -17.44
N GLY A 298 3.62 -5.16 -17.19
CA GLY A 298 4.83 -5.72 -16.61
C GLY A 298 6.09 -5.55 -17.48
N ASN A 299 5.94 -5.51 -18.81
CA ASN A 299 7.07 -5.40 -19.73
C ASN A 299 7.38 -3.96 -20.18
N ILE A 300 6.39 -3.05 -20.17
CA ILE A 300 6.54 -1.70 -20.75
C ILE A 300 6.20 -0.60 -19.75
N LEU A 301 5.00 -0.59 -19.18
CA LEU A 301 4.56 0.52 -18.31
C LEU A 301 5.34 0.50 -16.99
N TYR A 302 5.31 -0.63 -16.27
CA TYR A 302 5.91 -0.74 -14.96
C TYR A 302 7.42 -0.43 -14.98
N PRO A 303 8.25 -0.94 -15.92
CA PRO A 303 9.66 -0.57 -15.99
C PRO A 303 9.90 0.90 -16.32
N ARG A 304 9.04 1.53 -17.13
CA ARG A 304 9.17 2.95 -17.50
C ARG A 304 8.73 3.90 -16.38
N ILE A 305 7.71 3.50 -15.62
CA ILE A 305 7.11 4.31 -14.56
C ILE A 305 7.87 4.11 -13.23
N VAL A 306 8.17 2.86 -12.87
CA VAL A 306 8.69 2.45 -11.56
C VAL A 306 10.12 1.89 -11.63
N GLY A 307 10.53 1.32 -12.78
CA GLY A 307 11.72 0.47 -12.91
C GLY A 307 13.08 1.11 -12.61
N GLY A 308 13.21 2.43 -12.59
CA GLY A 308 14.48 3.11 -12.32
C GLY A 308 14.99 3.03 -10.87
N VAL A 309 14.19 2.52 -9.93
CA VAL A 309 14.45 2.67 -8.48
C VAL A 309 14.59 1.34 -7.76
N MET A 310 13.91 0.31 -8.24
CA MET A 310 13.79 -0.95 -7.55
C MET A 310 14.51 -2.07 -8.28
N LYS A 311 15.84 -2.08 -8.17
CA LYS A 311 16.63 -3.30 -8.43
C LYS A 311 16.42 -4.28 -7.27
N VAL A 312 15.18 -4.67 -7.02
CA VAL A 312 14.81 -5.66 -5.99
C VAL A 312 14.42 -6.92 -6.72
N HIS A 313 15.01 -8.04 -6.33
CA HIS A 313 14.70 -9.31 -6.97
C HIS A 313 13.22 -9.65 -6.73
N PRO A 314 12.46 -10.15 -7.73
CA PRO A 314 11.03 -10.46 -7.58
C PRO A 314 10.73 -11.34 -6.36
N ILE A 315 11.59 -12.34 -6.10
CA ILE A 315 11.44 -13.23 -4.92
C ILE A 315 11.47 -12.47 -3.60
N THR A 316 12.27 -11.40 -3.49
CA THR A 316 12.34 -10.59 -2.27
C THR A 316 11.04 -9.83 -2.08
N ILE A 317 10.43 -9.35 -3.16
CA ILE A 317 9.14 -8.67 -3.12
C ILE A 317 8.06 -9.65 -2.66
N LEU A 318 8.03 -10.87 -3.20
CA LEU A 318 7.10 -11.91 -2.77
C LEU A 318 7.24 -12.24 -1.27
N VAL A 319 8.47 -12.41 -0.77
CA VAL A 319 8.72 -12.66 0.67
C VAL A 319 8.26 -11.47 1.52
N LEU A 320 8.56 -10.23 1.10
CA LEU A 320 8.13 -9.03 1.82
C LEU A 320 6.61 -8.92 1.89
N LEU A 321 5.91 -9.24 0.79
CA LEU A 321 4.45 -9.22 0.75
C LEU A 321 3.86 -10.25 1.71
N LEU A 322 4.38 -11.49 1.71
CA LEU A 322 3.94 -12.53 2.64
C LEU A 322 4.16 -12.14 4.11
N LEU A 323 5.32 -11.57 4.44
CA LEU A 323 5.61 -11.17 5.82
C LEU A 323 4.73 -9.98 6.25
N SER A 324 4.65 -8.95 5.42
CA SER A 324 3.91 -7.72 5.74
C SER A 324 2.39 -7.92 5.76
N SER A 325 1.85 -8.83 4.95
CA SER A 325 0.42 -9.14 4.97
C SER A 325 -0.01 -9.78 6.28
N ASN A 326 0.84 -10.59 6.90
CA ASN A 326 0.54 -11.20 8.20
C ASN A 326 0.59 -10.17 9.35
N ILE A 327 1.37 -9.09 9.22
CA ILE A 327 1.52 -8.09 10.29
C ILE A 327 0.47 -6.98 10.18
N TYR A 328 0.29 -6.40 8.99
CA TYR A 328 -0.53 -5.22 8.75
C TYR A 328 -1.52 -5.38 7.57
N GLY A 329 -1.75 -6.62 7.11
CA GLY A 329 -2.67 -6.89 6.01
C GLY A 329 -2.28 -6.19 4.71
N VAL A 330 -3.30 -5.72 3.98
CA VAL A 330 -3.14 -5.03 2.69
C VAL A 330 -2.30 -3.75 2.81
N ILE A 331 -2.45 -3.00 3.91
CA ILE A 331 -1.63 -1.79 4.16
C ILE A 331 -0.15 -2.17 4.28
N GLY A 332 0.14 -3.27 4.97
CA GLY A 332 1.48 -3.84 5.06
C GLY A 332 2.08 -4.12 3.68
N MET A 333 1.32 -4.76 2.80
CA MET A 333 1.76 -5.11 1.44
C MET A 333 2.17 -3.88 0.61
N ILE A 334 1.39 -2.80 0.67
CA ILE A 334 1.67 -1.56 -0.07
C ILE A 334 2.94 -0.87 0.44
N VAL A 335 3.13 -0.85 1.77
CA VAL A 335 4.23 -0.13 2.44
C VAL A 335 5.52 -0.96 2.52
N ALA A 336 5.44 -2.28 2.35
CA ALA A 336 6.58 -3.19 2.49
C ALA A 336 7.72 -2.87 1.52
N VAL A 337 7.40 -2.63 0.25
CA VAL A 337 8.40 -2.40 -0.79
C VAL A 337 9.11 -1.04 -0.65
N PRO A 338 8.43 0.10 -0.38
CA PRO A 338 9.10 1.35 -0.04
C PRO A 338 10.00 1.20 1.19
N THR A 339 9.51 0.54 2.23
CA THR A 339 10.25 0.35 3.48
C THR A 339 11.52 -0.45 3.24
N TYR A 340 11.43 -1.55 2.50
CA TYR A 340 12.60 -2.33 2.10
C TYR A 340 13.58 -1.50 1.27
N SER A 341 13.08 -0.67 0.34
CA SER A 341 13.94 0.17 -0.50
C SER A 341 14.71 1.21 0.31
N ILE A 342 14.06 1.79 1.34
CA ILE A 342 14.71 2.69 2.31
C ILE A 342 15.79 1.95 3.09
N LEU A 343 15.47 0.79 3.67
CA LEU A 343 16.42 -0.03 4.43
C LEU A 343 17.62 -0.45 3.58
N LYS A 344 17.38 -0.81 2.32
CA LYS A 344 18.42 -1.15 1.35
C LYS A 344 19.33 0.03 1.06
N GLU A 345 18.79 1.23 0.89
CA GLU A 345 19.58 2.42 0.60
C GLU A 345 20.42 2.86 1.82
N ILE A 346 19.85 2.75 3.03
CA ILE A 346 20.60 2.93 4.29
C ILE A 346 21.73 1.89 4.41
N SER A 347 21.45 0.61 4.10
CA SER A 347 22.44 -0.46 4.18
C SER A 347 23.61 -0.25 3.21
N LYS A 348 23.32 0.20 1.98
CA LYS A 348 24.38 0.57 1.01
C LYS A 348 25.20 1.75 1.51
N PHE A 349 24.55 2.76 2.08
CA PHE A 349 25.24 3.92 2.64
C PHE A 349 26.19 3.51 3.79
N LEU A 350 25.72 2.67 4.72
CA LEU A 350 26.54 2.14 5.80
C LEU A 350 27.72 1.30 5.28
N SER A 351 27.49 0.49 4.25
CA SER A 351 28.54 -0.34 3.64
C SER A 351 29.63 0.53 2.98
N ARG A 352 29.25 1.56 2.23
CA ARG A 352 30.21 2.52 1.64
C ARG A 352 30.99 3.27 2.70
N LEU A 353 30.34 3.65 3.80
CA LEU A 353 30.99 4.33 4.91
C LEU A 353 32.03 3.42 5.59
N TYR A 354 31.72 2.14 5.75
CA TYR A 354 32.65 1.14 6.27
C TYR A 354 33.85 0.92 5.33
N GLU A 355 33.62 0.75 4.03
CA GLU A 355 34.69 0.60 3.02
C GLU A 355 35.61 1.83 2.98
N ASN A 356 35.05 3.05 2.96
CA ASN A 356 35.83 4.29 2.99
C ASN A 356 36.69 4.39 4.25
N HIS A 357 36.15 4.00 5.42
CA HIS A 357 36.90 4.01 6.67
C HIS A 357 38.05 2.98 6.65
N LYS A 358 37.84 1.81 6.03
CA LYS A 358 38.87 0.77 5.87
C LYS A 358 40.01 1.26 4.96
N ILE A 359 39.68 1.86 3.82
CA ILE A 359 40.68 2.39 2.86
C ILE A 359 41.53 3.50 3.51
N MET A 360 40.92 4.39 4.28
CA MET A 360 41.66 5.44 4.99
C MET A 360 42.65 4.86 6.01
N LYS A 361 42.24 3.82 6.76
CA LYS A 361 43.14 3.11 7.69
C LYS A 361 44.28 2.37 6.99
N GLU A 362 44.03 1.79 5.82
CA GLU A 362 45.08 1.14 5.02
C GLU A 362 46.09 2.16 4.50
N ARG A 363 45.63 3.31 3.99
CA ARG A 363 46.50 4.39 3.52
C ARG A 363 47.33 5.02 4.66
N GLU A 364 46.76 5.18 5.85
CA GLU A 364 47.51 5.62 7.04
C GLU A 364 48.60 4.62 7.45
N ARG A 365 48.34 3.31 7.31
CA ARG A 365 49.33 2.26 7.57
C ARG A 365 50.45 2.20 6.53
N GLU A 366 50.15 2.49 5.26
CA GLU A 366 51.14 2.59 4.19
C GLU A 366 52.05 3.81 4.37
N LEU A 367 51.49 4.97 4.75
CA LEU A 367 52.27 6.18 5.02
C LEU A 367 53.13 6.10 6.30
N ALA A 368 52.80 5.17 7.20
CA ALA A 368 53.55 4.92 8.43
C ALA A 368 54.68 3.88 8.29
N LYS A 369 54.79 3.24 7.12
CA LYS A 369 55.91 2.36 6.73
C LYS A 369 56.88 3.13 5.85
#